data_AF-A0A7X6X1S2-F1
#
_entry.id   AF-A0A7X6X1S2-F1
#
_cell.length_a   1.000
_cell.length_b   1.000
_cell.length_c   1.000
_cell.angle_alpha   90.00
_cell.angle_beta   90.00
_cell.angle_gamma   90.00
#
_symmetry.space_group_name_H-M   'P 1'
#
loop_
_entity.id
_entity.type
_entity.pdbx_description
1 polymer ?
#
loop_
_entity_poly.entity_id
_entity_poly.type
_entity_poly.pdbx_seq_one_letter_code
_entity_poly.pdbx_strand_id
1 'polypeptide(L)' 'MEYFSIDRLELPKIISWLANQCSSPLGKDLVAQAQPLTDKNAIIALLEETTQAREILRLYPNFSLGGIRDISHSLWR' A
#
# COMPACT_ATOMS: atom_id res chain seq x y z
N MET A 1 -4.91 -21.83 -2.38
CA MET A 1 -3.50 -21.38 -2.38
C MET A 1 -2.77 -22.20 -1.34
N GLU A 2 -1.76 -22.97 -1.74
CA GLU A 2 -0.97 -23.76 -0.79
C GLU A 2 -0.27 -22.85 0.23
N TYR A 3 -0.38 -23.20 1.51
CA TYR A 3 0.17 -22.45 2.65
C TYR A 3 1.70 -22.39 2.69
N PHE A 4 2.40 -23.15 1.84
CA PHE A 4 3.86 -23.25 1.85
C PHE A 4 4.61 -21.98 1.35
N SER A 5 3.88 -20.98 0.84
CA SER A 5 4.50 -19.90 0.04
C SER A 5 4.53 -18.52 0.70
N ILE A 6 3.58 -18.16 1.57
CA ILE A 6 3.46 -16.76 2.08
C ILE A 6 4.45 -16.46 3.22
N ASP A 7 4.57 -17.35 4.19
CA ASP A 7 5.49 -17.17 5.32
C ASP A 7 6.95 -17.30 4.88
N ARG A 8 7.23 -18.20 3.92
CA ARG A 8 8.56 -18.34 3.31
C ARG A 8 8.99 -17.10 2.54
N LEU A 9 8.05 -16.38 1.94
CA LEU A 9 8.32 -15.11 1.26
C LEU A 9 8.38 -13.92 2.24
N GLU A 10 8.23 -14.18 3.54
CA GLU A 10 8.15 -13.15 4.59
C GLU A 10 7.12 -12.06 4.27
N LEU A 11 6.04 -12.39 3.55
CA LEU A 11 5.04 -11.39 3.16
C LEU A 11 4.48 -10.62 4.37
N PRO A 12 4.18 -11.24 5.54
CA PRO A 12 3.75 -10.49 6.72
C PRO A 12 4.74 -9.39 7.15
N LYS A 13 6.04 -9.66 7.04
CA LYS A 13 7.10 -8.70 7.37
C LYS A 13 7.14 -7.54 6.37
N ILE A 14 6.96 -7.84 5.08
CA ILE A 14 6.87 -6.82 4.02
C ILE A 14 5.64 -5.93 4.22
N ILE A 15 4.49 -6.51 4.55
CA ILE A 15 3.26 -5.77 4.88
C ILE A 15 3.49 -4.85 6.08
N SER A 16 4.14 -5.34 7.14
CA SER A 16 4.52 -4.52 8.30
C SER A 16 5.41 -3.34 7.89
N TRP A 17 6.43 -3.55 7.05
CA TRP A 17 7.28 -2.46 6.57
C TRP A 17 6.51 -1.44 5.73
N LEU A 18 5.64 -1.90 4.82
CA LEU A 18 4.82 -1.01 4.01
C LEU A 18 3.85 -0.18 4.87
N ALA A 19 3.22 -0.80 5.88
CA ALA A 19 2.30 -0.10 6.78
C ALA A 19 3.00 1.02 7.57
N ASN A 20 4.28 0.86 7.91
CA ASN A 20 5.08 1.90 8.56
C ASN A 20 5.39 3.09 7.64
N GLN A 21 5.37 2.89 6.32
CA GLN A 21 5.54 3.97 5.34
C GLN A 21 4.23 4.72 5.06
N CYS A 22 3.07 4.17 5.42
CA CYS A 22 1.79 4.83 5.24
C CYS A 22 1.63 6.02 6.21
N SER A 23 1.36 7.20 5.65
CA SER A 23 1.11 8.41 6.44
C SER A 23 -0.34 8.57 6.92
N SER A 24 -1.29 7.79 6.39
CA SER A 24 -2.71 7.86 6.76
C SER A 24 -3.23 6.54 7.34
N PRO A 25 -4.22 6.57 8.26
CA PRO A 25 -4.87 5.35 8.76
C PRO A 25 -5.48 4.50 7.64
N LEU A 26 -6.16 5.14 6.69
CA LEU A 26 -6.74 4.47 5.52
C LEU A 26 -5.68 3.70 4.71
N GLY A 27 -4.50 4.28 4.52
CA GLY A 27 -3.39 3.61 3.83
C GLY A 27 -2.90 2.37 4.58
N LYS A 28 -2.85 2.43 5.91
CA LYS A 28 -2.46 1.28 6.74
C LYS A 28 -3.47 0.15 6.63
N ASP A 29 -4.76 0.47 6.63
CA ASP A 29 -5.83 -0.52 6.50
C ASP A 29 -5.81 -1.18 5.11
N LEU A 30 -5.53 -0.42 4.05
CA LEU A 30 -5.37 -0.94 2.69
C LEU A 30 -4.16 -1.88 2.58
N VAL A 31 -3.01 -1.50 3.14
CA VAL A 31 -1.80 -2.34 3.14
C VAL A 31 -2.00 -3.62 3.94
N ALA A 32 -2.67 -3.55 5.10
CA ALA A 32 -2.95 -4.73 5.92
C ALA A 32 -3.77 -5.80 5.18
N GLN A 33 -4.57 -5.40 4.19
CA GLN A 33 -5.42 -6.27 3.39
C GLN A 33 -4.79 -6.65 2.04
N ALA A 34 -3.57 -6.20 1.74
CA ALA A 34 -2.93 -6.46 0.46
C ALA A 34 -2.66 -7.96 0.27
N GLN A 35 -2.93 -8.43 -0.95
CA GLN A 35 -2.76 -9.83 -1.37
C GLN A 35 -2.00 -9.87 -2.71
N PRO A 36 -1.25 -10.95 -2.99
CA PRO A 36 -0.63 -11.14 -4.30
C PRO A 36 -1.67 -11.10 -5.42
N LEU A 37 -1.37 -10.36 -6.48
CA LEU A 37 -2.22 -10.28 -7.67
C LEU A 37 -1.73 -11.23 -8.76
N THR A 38 -2.65 -11.66 -9.62
CA THR A 38 -2.35 -12.47 -10.80
C THR A 38 -2.69 -11.76 -12.12
N ASP A 39 -3.45 -10.67 -12.07
CA ASP A 39 -3.74 -9.87 -13.25
C ASP A 39 -2.53 -9.00 -13.61
N LYS A 40 -1.97 -9.27 -14.79
CA LYS A 40 -0.79 -8.57 -15.31
C LYS A 40 -1.01 -7.06 -15.43
N ASN A 41 -2.19 -6.63 -15.90
CA ASN A 41 -2.43 -5.20 -16.14
C ASN A 41 -2.51 -4.43 -14.82
N ALA A 42 -3.23 -4.97 -13.84
CA ALA A 42 -3.27 -4.42 -12.49
C ALA A 42 -1.87 -4.36 -11.85
N ILE A 43 -1.05 -5.42 -12.01
CA ILE A 43 0.32 -5.44 -11.49
C ILE A 43 1.17 -4.32 -12.11
N ILE A 44 1.12 -4.15 -13.43
CA ILE A 44 1.90 -3.12 -14.13
C ILE A 44 1.50 -1.72 -13.64
N ALA A 45 0.19 -1.46 -13.54
CA ALA A 45 -0.32 -0.17 -13.08
C ALA A 45 0.15 0.15 -11.65
N LEU A 46 0.03 -0.79 -10.71
CA LEU A 46 0.47 -0.58 -9.33
C LEU A 46 1.99 -0.38 -9.20
N LEU A 47 2.79 -1.09 -10.02
CA LEU A 47 4.24 -0.89 -10.06
C LEU A 47 4.61 0.49 -10.60
N GLU A 48 3.89 0.99 -11.60
CA GLU A 48 4.08 2.33 -12.14
C GLU A 48 3.73 3.40 -11.10
N GLU A 49 2.56 3.29 -10.45
CA GLU A 49 2.16 4.19 -9.35
C GLU A 49 3.18 4.19 -8.21
N THR A 50 3.67 3.01 -7.81
CA THR A 50 4.69 2.88 -6.76
C THR A 50 6.00 3.55 -7.17
N THR A 51 6.38 3.45 -8.45
CA THR A 51 7.58 4.10 -8.99
C THR A 51 7.46 5.62 -8.91
N GLN A 52 6.30 6.17 -9.26
CA GLN A 52 6.03 7.60 -9.16
C GLN A 52 6.03 8.08 -7.70
N ALA A 53 5.36 7.34 -6.80
CA ALA A 53 5.34 7.68 -5.37
C ALA A 53 6.75 7.69 -4.76
N ARG A 54 7.58 6.71 -5.11
CA ARG A 54 8.99 6.66 -4.68
C ARG A 54 9.77 7.88 -5.17
N GLU A 55 9.54 8.31 -6.40
CA GLU A 55 10.20 9.48 -6.97
C GLU A 55 9.78 10.77 -6.26
N ILE A 56 8.50 10.92 -5.90
CA ILE A 56 8.02 12.03 -5.07
C ILE A 56 8.73 12.02 -3.72
N LEU A 57 8.81 10.88 -3.03
CA LEU A 57 9.52 10.79 -1.75
C LEU A 57 11.01 11.10 -1.86
N ARG A 58 11.64 10.73 -2.98
CA ARG A 58 13.06 11.02 -3.25
C ARG A 58 13.29 12.52 -3.46
N LEU A 59 12.43 13.19 -4.22
CA LEU A 59 12.54 14.61 -4.56
C LEU A 59 12.04 15.53 -3.43
N TYR A 60 11.03 15.07 -2.69
CA TYR A 60 10.33 15.80 -1.64
C TYR A 60 10.22 14.93 -0.37
N PRO A 61 11.29 14.76 0.40
CA PRO A 61 11.33 13.83 1.54
C PRO A 61 10.35 14.18 2.68
N ASN A 62 9.90 15.44 2.75
CA ASN A 62 8.91 15.90 3.72
C ASN A 62 7.47 15.82 3.20
N PHE A 63 7.26 15.31 1.98
CA PHE A 63 5.93 15.11 1.43
C PHE A 63 5.18 14.06 2.24
N SER A 64 3.95 14.36 2.64
CA SER A 64 3.11 13.43 3.40
C SER A 64 1.65 13.56 3.00
N LEU A 65 0.97 12.41 2.97
CA LEU A 65 -0.48 12.31 2.81
C LEU A 65 -1.22 12.22 4.16
N GLY A 66 -0.54 12.51 5.28
CA GLY A 66 -1.11 12.38 6.62
C GLY A 66 -2.25 13.35 6.95
N GLY A 67 -2.43 14.41 6.15
CA GLY A 67 -3.56 15.34 6.29
C GLY A 67 -4.88 14.85 5.69
N ILE A 68 -4.89 13.70 5.00
CA ILE A 68 -6.10 13.15 4.39
C ILE A 68 -7.02 12.60 5.48
N ARG A 69 -8.28 13.04 5.46
CA ARG A 69 -9.35 12.49 6.30
C ARG A 69 -10.16 11.49 5.51
N ASP A 70 -10.49 10.36 6.15
CA ASP A 70 -11.44 9.42 5.60
C ASP A 70 -12.85 10.04 5.58
N ILE A 71 -13.48 10.04 4.41
CA ILE A 71 -14.83 10.55 4.16
C ILE A 71 -15.83 9.44 3.87
N SER A 72 -15.44 8.16 3.95
CA SER A 72 -16.32 7.01 3.76
C SER A 72 -17.58 7.13 4.64
N HIS A 73 -17.41 7.54 5.90
CA HIS A 73 -18.45 7.85 6.86
C HIS A 73 -19.32 9.09 6.53
N SER A 74 -19.03 9.85 5.47
CA SER A 74 -19.90 10.94 5.00
C SER A 74 -20.67 10.58 3.74
N LEU A 75 -20.28 9.51 3.05
CA LEU A 75 -20.85 9.08 1.77
C LEU A 75 -22.08 8.17 1.92
N TRP A 76 -22.37 7.65 3.11
CA TRP A 76 -23.52 6.76 3.38
C TRP A 76 -24.82 7.52 3.69
N ARG A 77 -25.07 8.65 3.00
CA ARG A 77 -26.34 9.39 3.06
C ARG A 77 -27.22 9.09 1.86
#